data_AF-A0A182EJE2-F1
#
_entry.id   AF-A0A182EJE2-F1
#
_cell.length_a   1.000
_cell.length_b   1.000
_cell.length_c   1.000
_cell.angle_alpha   90.00
_cell.angle_beta   90.00
_cell.angle_gamma   90.00
#
_symmetry.space_group_name_H-M   'P 1'
#
loop_
_entity.id
_entity.type
_entity.pdbx_description
1 polymer ?
#
loop_
_entity_poly.entity_id
_entity_poly.type
_entity_poly.pdbx_seq_one_letter_code
_entity_poly.pdbx_strand_id
1 'polypeptide(L)'
;MMHRLCSKGSHTQVRRYCFGRDKATIKELIKRLQSNQSLSERYNEIIKEQLQFKVIEKVTTNMDQEGVLHYLPHHEVLTPGKETTKFQIVYHASAHINGEKSLNNVFYRGPTTLPDLAGVLFRLKLIKNVIMADIEKAFLQLELHPSERNCTRFL
;
A
#
# COMPACT_ATOMS: atom_id res chain seq x y z
N MET A 1 -8.98 -2.34 0.98
CA MET A 1 -7.76 -2.10 1.77
C MET A 1 -7.71 -0.60 1.96
N MET A 2 -7.68 -0.08 3.19
CA MET A 2 -7.68 1.38 3.42
C MET A 2 -6.31 1.86 3.89
N HIS A 3 -5.55 2.47 2.99
CA HIS A 3 -4.35 3.23 3.34
C HIS A 3 -4.69 4.70 3.64
N ARG A 4 -3.82 5.39 4.37
CA ARG A 4 -4.07 6.78 4.79
C ARG A 4 -3.13 7.75 4.07
N LEU A 5 -3.68 8.66 3.26
CA LEU A 5 -2.95 9.72 2.56
C LEU A 5 -2.80 10.94 3.46
N CYS A 6 -1.58 11.42 3.67
CA CYS A 6 -1.33 12.65 4.43
C CYS A 6 -1.43 13.89 3.52
N SER A 7 -2.17 14.91 3.95
CA SER A 7 -2.14 16.23 3.28
C SER A 7 -0.93 17.04 3.75
N LYS A 8 -0.28 17.79 2.84
CA LYS A 8 0.74 18.79 3.21
C LYS A 8 0.09 19.97 3.92
N GLY A 9 -0.05 19.86 5.24
CA GLY A 9 -0.50 20.95 6.11
C GLY A 9 -0.35 20.55 7.57
N SER A 10 0.38 21.38 8.34
CA SER A 10 0.77 21.23 9.75
C SER A 10 1.98 20.32 10.03
N HIS A 11 3.16 20.96 10.01
CA HIS A 11 4.35 20.44 10.67
C HIS A 11 4.18 20.57 12.20
N THR A 12 3.63 19.54 12.85
CA THR A 12 3.69 19.47 14.32
C THR A 12 3.88 18.02 14.77
N GLN A 13 5.09 17.74 15.26
CA GLN A 13 5.45 16.67 16.20
C GLN A 13 4.98 15.23 15.89
N VAL A 14 5.55 14.62 14.85
CA VAL A 14 5.42 13.17 14.57
C VAL A 14 6.14 12.36 15.67
N ARG A 15 5.41 11.89 16.69
CA ARG A 15 5.93 10.97 17.71
C ARG A 15 6.04 9.54 17.12
N ARG A 16 7.28 9.01 17.17
CA ARG A 16 7.83 7.63 17.11
C ARG A 16 6.85 6.50 16.71
N TYR A 17 7.10 5.61 15.74
CA TYR A 17 8.30 4.80 15.46
C TYR A 17 8.33 4.37 13.98
N CYS A 18 9.45 4.67 13.30
CA CYS A 18 10.18 3.93 12.25
C CYS A 18 11.05 4.98 11.53
N PHE A 19 12.32 5.00 11.92
CA PHE A 19 13.29 6.02 11.52
C PHE A 19 13.89 5.53 10.19
N GLY A 20 13.77 6.29 9.09
CA GLY A 20 14.73 7.30 8.65
C GLY A 20 15.24 7.11 7.20
N ARG A 21 15.10 5.92 6.57
CA ARG A 21 15.32 5.75 5.12
C ARG A 21 14.15 6.29 4.29
N ASP A 22 12.93 6.20 4.83
CA ASP A 22 11.70 6.58 4.14
C ASP A 22 11.65 8.08 3.80
N LYS A 23 12.24 8.92 4.65
CA LYS A 23 12.29 10.37 4.41
C LYS A 23 13.15 10.73 3.20
N ALA A 24 14.26 10.04 2.97
CA ALA A 24 15.13 10.30 1.82
C ALA A 24 14.46 9.85 0.51
N THR A 25 13.86 8.65 0.52
CA THR A 25 13.11 8.11 -0.63
C THR A 25 11.91 8.99 -0.98
N ILE A 26 11.14 9.44 0.02
CA ILE A 26 10.00 10.34 -0.21
C ILE A 26 10.46 11.70 -0.73
N LYS A 27 11.57 12.26 -0.21
CA LYS A 27 12.14 13.51 -0.73
C LYS A 27 12.53 13.38 -2.20
N GLU A 28 13.16 12.28 -2.58
CA GLU A 28 13.55 12.03 -3.97
C GLU A 28 12.33 11.84 -4.87
N LEU A 29 11.29 11.14 -4.40
CA LEU A 29 10.02 11.06 -5.12
C LEU A 29 9.43 12.46 -5.33
N ILE A 30 9.31 13.28 -4.29
CA ILE A 30 8.76 14.63 -4.39
C ILE A 30 9.54 15.46 -5.42
N LYS A 31 10.88 15.38 -5.40
CA LYS A 31 11.73 16.07 -6.37
C LYS A 31 11.44 15.61 -7.80
N ARG A 32 11.32 14.30 -8.02
CA ARG A 32 10.98 13.73 -9.34
C ARG A 32 9.60 14.18 -9.82
N LEU A 33 8.59 14.14 -8.95
CA LEU A 33 7.24 14.63 -9.25
C LEU A 33 7.21 16.13 -9.57
N GLN A 34 8.03 16.94 -8.89
CA GLN A 34 8.15 18.37 -9.18
C GLN A 34 8.87 18.64 -10.51
N SER A 35 9.86 17.81 -10.86
CA SER A 35 10.63 17.98 -12.10
C SER A 35 9.95 17.43 -13.36
N ASN A 36 9.01 16.50 -13.22
CA ASN A 36 8.36 15.83 -14.34
C ASN A 36 6.83 15.95 -14.25
N GLN A 37 6.29 16.87 -15.04
CA GLN A 37 4.86 17.16 -15.09
C GLN A 37 4.01 15.94 -15.50
N SER A 38 4.44 15.20 -16.54
CA SER A 38 3.71 14.02 -17.02
C SER A 38 3.65 12.89 -15.98
N LEU A 39 4.72 12.73 -15.20
CA LEU A 39 4.77 11.79 -14.10
C LEU A 39 3.82 12.22 -12.97
N SER A 40 3.85 13.50 -12.61
CA SER A 40 2.98 14.10 -11.58
C SER A 40 1.50 13.93 -11.90
N GLU A 41 1.10 14.17 -13.15
CA GLU A 41 -0.28 14.03 -13.61
C GLU A 41 -0.78 12.59 -13.46
N ARG A 42 -0.02 11.61 -13.96
CA ARG A 42 -0.36 10.18 -13.83
C ARG A 42 -0.39 9.72 -12.37
N TYR A 43 0.55 10.20 -11.56
CA TYR A 43 0.57 9.89 -10.13
C TYR A 43 -0.70 10.40 -9.45
N ASN A 44 -1.10 11.65 -9.74
CA ASN A 44 -2.28 12.27 -9.20
C ASN A 44 -3.58 11.60 -9.66
N GLU A 45 -3.65 11.16 -10.92
CA GLU A 45 -4.79 10.39 -11.45
C GLU A 45 -5.02 9.11 -10.63
N ILE A 46 -3.96 8.35 -10.36
CA ILE A 46 -4.07 7.10 -9.58
C ILE A 46 -4.45 7.38 -8.14
N ILE A 47 -3.90 8.43 -7.51
CA ILE A 47 -4.29 8.80 -6.15
C ILE A 47 -5.76 9.22 -6.09
N LYS A 48 -6.27 9.96 -7.09
CA LYS A 48 -7.70 10.30 -7.18
C LYS A 48 -8.56 9.07 -7.38
N GLU A 49 -8.15 8.15 -8.26
CA GLU A 49 -8.84 6.88 -8.49
C GLU A 49 -8.94 6.07 -7.18
N GLN A 50 -7.83 5.93 -6.45
CA GLN A 50 -7.80 5.24 -5.17
C GLN A 50 -8.67 5.91 -4.10
N LEU A 51 -8.71 7.25 -4.05
CA LEU A 51 -9.62 8.00 -3.17
C LEU A 51 -11.10 7.73 -3.53
N GLN A 52 -11.42 7.75 -4.83
CA GLN A 52 -12.78 7.51 -5.32
C GLN A 52 -13.26 6.09 -4.99
N PHE A 53 -12.39 5.08 -5.16
CA PHE A 53 -12.68 3.70 -4.80
C PHE A 53 -12.58 3.42 -3.30
N LYS A 54 -12.36 4.44 -2.46
CA LYS A 54 -12.21 4.30 -1.00
C LYS A 54 -11.11 3.30 -0.61
N VAL A 55 -10.11 3.15 -1.48
CA VAL A 55 -8.88 2.39 -1.21
C VAL A 55 -7.96 3.20 -0.30
N ILE A 56 -8.05 4.53 -0.36
CA ILE A 56 -7.31 5.41 0.53
C ILE A 56 -8.23 6.47 1.13
N GLU A 57 -7.88 6.96 2.31
CA GLU A 57 -8.57 8.06 2.99
C GLU A 57 -7.59 9.16 3.39
N LYS A 58 -8.05 10.42 3.43
CA LYS A 58 -7.21 11.53 3.90
C LYS A 58 -7.08 11.47 5.42
N VAL A 59 -5.84 11.62 5.91
CA VAL A 59 -5.56 11.79 7.33
C VAL A 59 -6.10 13.14 7.80
N THR A 60 -6.78 13.16 8.95
CA THR A 60 -7.21 14.38 9.66
C THR A 60 -6.44 14.52 10.97
N THR A 61 -6.35 15.74 11.52
CA THR A 61 -5.61 16.03 12.77
C THR A 61 -6.08 15.22 13.97
N ASN A 62 -7.33 14.78 13.97
CA ASN A 62 -7.90 13.97 15.05
C ASN A 62 -7.44 12.50 14.99
N MET A 63 -6.86 12.06 13.87
CA MET A 63 -6.43 10.67 13.65
C MET A 63 -5.03 10.36 14.18
N ASP A 64 -4.33 11.37 14.71
CA ASP A 64 -2.96 11.27 15.23
C ASP A 64 -2.90 10.90 16.72
N GLN A 65 -4.05 10.65 17.34
CA GLN A 65 -4.18 10.61 18.79
C GLN A 65 -3.85 9.24 19.41
N GLU A 66 -3.93 8.13 18.65
CA GLU A 66 -3.71 6.78 19.17
C GLU A 66 -3.06 5.80 18.16
N GLY A 67 -2.22 4.90 18.68
CA GLY A 67 -1.65 3.76 17.94
C GLY A 67 -0.27 3.99 17.30
N VAL A 68 0.19 2.99 16.53
CA VAL A 68 1.45 3.04 15.81
C VAL A 68 1.28 3.88 14.55
N LEU A 69 2.18 4.85 14.37
CA LEU A 69 2.21 5.75 13.23
C LEU A 69 3.36 5.37 12.29
N HIS A 70 3.03 4.93 11.07
CA HIS A 70 4.04 4.50 10.11
C HIS A 70 3.73 4.99 8.70
N TYR A 71 4.77 5.50 8.03
CA TYR A 71 4.70 6.04 6.66
C TYR A 71 5.43 5.11 5.71
N LEU A 72 4.67 4.49 4.82
CA LEU A 72 5.17 3.65 3.75
C LEU A 72 5.87 4.52 2.70
N PRO A 73 7.15 4.28 2.38
CA PRO A 73 7.71 4.82 1.17
C PRO A 73 6.99 4.18 -0.03
N HIS A 74 6.87 4.95 -1.09
CA HIS A 74 6.24 4.51 -2.32
C HIS A 74 6.95 5.08 -3.54
N HIS A 75 6.80 4.39 -4.66
CA HIS A 75 7.37 4.79 -5.93
C HIS A 75 6.52 4.25 -7.07
N GLU A 76 6.65 4.89 -8.22
CA GLU A 76 6.07 4.43 -9.47
C GLU A 76 6.84 3.23 -10.03
N VAL A 77 6.11 2.27 -10.57
CA VAL A 77 6.66 1.20 -11.40
C VAL A 77 6.06 1.31 -12.79
N LEU A 78 6.94 1.41 -13.78
CA LEU A 78 6.59 1.40 -15.20
C LEU A 78 6.85 0.00 -15.74
N THR A 79 5.84 -0.63 -16.32
CA THR A 79 5.99 -1.92 -17.00
C THR A 79 5.68 -1.74 -18.49
N PRO A 80 6.65 -1.29 -19.30
CA PRO A 80 6.45 -1.16 -20.74
C PRO A 80 6.18 -2.55 -21.32
N GLY A 81 5.00 -2.73 -21.92
CA GLY A 81 4.61 -3.99 -22.59
C GLY A 81 3.37 -4.70 -22.03
N LYS A 82 2.80 -4.26 -20.90
CA LYS A 82 1.48 -4.75 -20.46
C LYS A 82 0.35 -4.05 -21.21
N GLU A 83 -0.64 -4.83 -21.67
CA GLU A 83 -1.87 -4.28 -22.25
C GLU A 83 -2.70 -3.50 -21.23
N THR A 84 -2.75 -3.98 -19.99
CA THR A 84 -3.45 -3.33 -18.88
C THR A 84 -2.47 -2.78 -17.83
N THR A 85 -2.73 -1.53 -17.42
CA THR A 85 -2.08 -0.77 -16.33
C THR A 85 -0.55 -0.61 -16.47
N LYS A 86 -0.13 0.24 -17.43
CA LYS A 86 1.27 0.58 -17.74
C LYS A 86 2.01 1.34 -16.61
N PHE A 87 1.29 1.82 -15.61
CA PHE A 87 1.79 2.63 -14.51
C PHE A 87 1.11 2.21 -13.21
N GLN A 88 1.88 1.91 -12.17
CA GLN A 88 1.36 1.57 -10.84
C GLN A 88 2.16 2.25 -9.74
N ILE A 89 1.51 2.57 -8.62
CA ILE A 89 2.15 3.05 -7.40
C ILE A 89 2.34 1.87 -6.46
N VAL A 90 3.59 1.62 -6.06
CA VAL A 90 3.95 0.52 -5.16
C VAL A 90 4.31 1.08 -3.79
N TYR A 91 3.63 0.59 -2.76
CA TYR A 91 3.90 0.90 -1.35
C TYR A 91 4.84 -0.15 -0.75
N HIS A 92 5.99 0.28 -0.23
CA HIS A 92 7.08 -0.61 0.12
C HIS A 92 7.11 -0.89 1.63
N ALA A 93 6.29 -1.85 2.07
CA ALA A 93 6.18 -2.28 3.48
C ALA A 93 7.41 -3.04 4.01
N SER A 94 8.31 -3.47 3.13
CA SER A 94 9.59 -4.09 3.49
C SER A 94 10.71 -3.06 3.70
N ALA A 95 10.45 -1.76 3.49
CA ALA A 95 11.44 -0.72 3.76
C ALA A 95 11.83 -0.73 5.24
N HIS A 96 13.14 -0.61 5.50
CA HIS A 96 13.69 -0.51 6.85
C HIS A 96 15.09 0.10 6.80
N ILE A 97 15.51 0.69 7.92
CA ILE A 97 16.91 1.03 8.18
C ILE A 97 17.68 -0.21 8.59
N ASN A 98 18.98 -0.24 8.26
CA ASN A 98 19.89 -1.27 8.72
C ASN A 98 19.84 -1.39 10.26
N GLY A 99 19.44 -2.57 10.75
CA GLY A 99 19.29 -2.83 12.19
C GLY A 99 17.88 -2.63 12.74
N GLU A 100 16.94 -2.10 11.95
CA GLU A 100 15.51 -2.01 12.31
C GLU A 100 14.67 -3.08 11.58
N LYS A 101 13.50 -3.38 12.15
CA LYS A 101 12.52 -4.30 11.54
C LYS A 101 11.64 -3.53 10.56
N SER A 102 11.32 -4.14 9.41
CA SER A 102 10.32 -3.62 8.47
C SER A 102 8.89 -3.86 8.98
N LEU A 103 7.91 -3.21 8.35
CA LEU A 103 6.50 -3.42 8.68
C LEU A 103 6.10 -4.92 8.52
N ASN A 104 6.59 -5.57 7.47
CA ASN A 104 6.37 -7.01 7.25
C ASN A 104 6.96 -7.90 8.36
N ASN A 105 8.01 -7.45 9.05
CA ASN A 105 8.67 -8.21 10.13
C ASN A 105 7.97 -8.05 11.49
N VAL A 106 7.13 -7.02 11.65
CA VAL A 106 6.41 -6.76 12.91
C VAL A 106 4.97 -7.27 12.88
N PHE A 107 4.41 -7.50 11.70
CA PHE A 107 3.08 -8.08 11.59
C PHE A 107 3.04 -9.53 12.08
N TYR A 108 2.06 -9.82 12.93
CA TYR A 108 1.73 -11.19 13.27
C TYR A 108 1.10 -11.87 12.05
N ARG A 109 1.79 -12.87 11.49
CA ARG A 109 1.36 -13.58 10.28
C ARG A 109 0.08 -14.40 10.48
N GLY A 110 -0.22 -14.80 11.72
CA GLY A 110 -1.28 -15.76 12.01
C GLY A 110 -1.00 -17.17 11.47
N PRO A 111 -1.87 -18.13 11.79
CA PRO A 111 -1.85 -19.45 11.17
C PRO A 111 -2.19 -19.34 9.68
N THR A 112 -1.61 -20.23 8.86
CA THR A 112 -1.94 -20.27 7.43
C THR A 112 -3.33 -20.88 7.24
N THR A 113 -4.29 -20.06 6.80
CA THR A 113 -5.68 -20.47 6.53
C THR A 113 -5.91 -20.90 5.08
N LEU A 114 -4.89 -20.74 4.23
CA LEU A 114 -4.97 -21.15 2.83
C LEU A 114 -5.04 -22.67 2.72
N PRO A 115 -5.97 -23.23 1.92
CA PRO A 115 -6.02 -24.66 1.69
C PRO A 115 -4.77 -25.11 0.94
N ASP A 116 -4.38 -26.37 1.16
CA ASP A 116 -3.27 -26.97 0.41
C ASP A 116 -3.55 -26.93 -1.10
N LEU A 117 -2.62 -26.31 -1.84
CA LEU A 117 -2.77 -26.06 -3.27
C LEU A 117 -2.86 -27.37 -4.04
N ALA A 118 -2.04 -28.37 -3.69
CA ALA A 118 -2.08 -29.68 -4.34
C ALA A 118 -3.44 -30.33 -4.13
N GLY A 119 -3.97 -30.33 -2.91
CA GLY A 119 -5.30 -30.81 -2.57
C GLY A 119 -6.42 -30.08 -3.33
N VAL A 120 -6.32 -28.75 -3.50
CA VAL A 120 -7.26 -27.99 -4.36
C VAL A 120 -7.20 -28.48 -5.80
N LEU A 121 -5.99 -28.61 -6.36
CA LEU A 121 -5.80 -29.07 -7.74
C LEU A 121 -6.30 -30.50 -7.97
N PHE A 122 -6.08 -31.42 -7.02
CA PHE A 122 -6.61 -32.78 -7.10
C PHE A 122 -8.14 -32.81 -7.09
N ARG A 123 -8.79 -32.02 -6.25
CA ARG A 123 -10.26 -31.91 -6.24
C ARG A 123 -10.80 -31.34 -7.55
N LEU A 124 -10.13 -30.32 -8.11
CA LEU A 124 -10.51 -29.77 -9.42
C LEU A 124 -10.47 -30.81 -10.54
N LYS A 125 -9.50 -31.76 -10.50
CA LYS A 125 -9.43 -32.85 -11.48
C LYS A 125 -10.60 -33.85 -11.41
N LEU A 126 -11.28 -33.94 -10.28
CA LEU A 126 -12.44 -34.84 -10.11
C LEU A 126 -13.75 -34.21 -10.59
N ILE A 127 -13.75 -32.90 -10.85
CA ILE A 127 -14.93 -32.14 -11.27
C ILE A 127 -15.00 -32.11 -12.79
N LYS A 128 -16.10 -32.59 -13.37
CA LYS A 128 -16.29 -32.66 -14.84
C LYS A 128 -16.29 -31.29 -15.53
N ASN A 129 -16.86 -30.28 -14.89
CA ASN A 129 -16.94 -28.92 -15.43
C ASN A 129 -16.53 -27.92 -14.33
N VAL A 130 -15.50 -27.12 -14.59
CA VAL A 130 -14.99 -26.11 -13.66
C VAL A 130 -15.13 -24.73 -14.29
N ILE A 131 -15.64 -23.77 -13.53
CA ILE A 131 -15.61 -22.35 -13.90
C ILE A 131 -14.48 -21.70 -13.12
N MET A 132 -13.60 -20.99 -13.83
CA MET A 132 -12.53 -20.19 -13.24
C MET A 132 -12.79 -18.73 -13.57
N ALA A 133 -12.64 -17.87 -12.58
CA ALA A 133 -12.71 -16.43 -12.73
C ALA A 133 -11.63 -15.80 -11.86
N ASP A 134 -11.05 -14.70 -12.34
CA ASP A 134 -10.16 -13.86 -11.55
C ASP A 134 -10.97 -12.73 -10.89
N ILE A 135 -10.70 -12.45 -9.62
CA ILE A 135 -11.34 -11.36 -8.90
C ILE A 135 -10.43 -10.15 -8.99
N GLU A 136 -10.79 -9.21 -9.87
CA GLU A 136 -10.03 -7.98 -10.02
C GLU A 136 -9.91 -7.24 -8.68
N LYS A 137 -8.68 -6.88 -8.32
CA LYS A 137 -8.37 -6.09 -7.11
C LYS A 137 -8.92 -6.71 -5.81
N ALA A 138 -8.95 -8.05 -5.68
CA ALA A 138 -9.51 -8.76 -4.53
C ALA A 138 -9.07 -8.21 -3.15
N PHE A 139 -7.79 -7.92 -2.95
CA PHE A 139 -7.29 -7.36 -1.68
C PHE A 139 -7.84 -5.96 -1.37
N LEU A 140 -8.18 -5.18 -2.39
CA LEU A 140 -8.74 -3.85 -2.21
C LEU A 140 -10.19 -3.89 -1.71
N GLN A 141 -10.86 -5.04 -1.81
CA GLN A 141 -12.22 -5.26 -1.27
C GLN A 141 -12.22 -5.48 0.25
N LEU A 142 -11.08 -5.78 0.87
CA LEU A 142 -10.96 -6.01 2.32
C LEU A 142 -10.58 -4.73 3.07
N GLU A 143 -11.30 -4.34 4.12
CA GLU A 143 -10.92 -3.17 4.92
C GLU A 143 -9.94 -3.50 6.06
N LEU A 144 -9.03 -2.57 6.35
CA LEU A 144 -8.22 -2.64 7.56
C LEU A 144 -9.03 -2.15 8.76
N HIS A 145 -8.82 -2.80 9.90
CA HIS A 145 -9.42 -2.36 11.15
C HIS A 145 -9.00 -0.90 11.43
N PRO A 146 -9.92 -0.01 11.86
CA PRO A 146 -9.62 1.42 12.02
C PRO A 146 -8.38 1.73 12.87
N SER A 147 -8.11 0.91 13.89
CA SER A 147 -6.94 1.06 14.76
C SER A 147 -5.60 0.77 14.07
N GLU A 148 -5.59 0.03 12.96
CA GLU A 148 -4.37 -0.39 12.26
C GLU A 148 -4.07 0.46 11.02
N ARG A 149 -5.02 1.29 10.56
CA ARG A 149 -4.86 2.13 9.37
C ARG A 149 -3.72 3.15 9.48
N ASN A 150 -3.36 3.54 10.71
CA ASN A 150 -2.24 4.44 10.98
C ASN A 150 -0.87 3.81 10.71
N CYS A 151 -0.78 2.48 10.62
CA CYS A 151 0.45 1.75 10.27
C CYS A 151 0.78 1.82 8.76
N THR A 152 -0.18 2.27 7.94
CA THR A 152 -0.09 2.20 6.48
C THR A 152 -0.28 3.56 5.82
N ARG A 153 0.22 4.62 6.46
CA ARG A 153 0.15 5.99 5.92
C ARG A 153 1.15 6.19 4.79
N PHE A 154 0.94 7.20 3.95
CA PHE A 154 1.93 7.65 2.95
C PHE A 154 1.77 9.14 2.66
N LEU A 155 2.78 9.72 1.99
CA LEU A 155 2.91 11.17 1.72
C LEU A 155 2.66 11.52 0.26
#